data_AF-A0A2E1AEM0-F1
#
_entry.id   AF-A0A2E1AEM0-F1
#
_cell.length_a   1.000
_cell.length_b   1.000
_cell.length_c   1.000
_cell.angle_alpha   90.00
_cell.angle_beta   90.00
_cell.angle_gamma   90.00
#
_symmetry.space_group_name_H-M   'P 1'
#
loop_
_entity.id
_entity.type
_entity.pdbx_description
1 polymer ?
#
loop_
_entity_poly.entity_id
_entity_poly.type
_entity_poly.pdbx_seq_one_letter_code
_entity_poly.pdbx_strand_id
1 'polypeptide(L)'
;MLTDLPTNVSATRTRDQHFEDHNRIHERLKDAVYSGHYASLQAAVNDAITRGRPLIIAPGIHNLSQTLLIDGAINLHVFAYGSRIRSAASMTALLEVRDTARCSFHGLRLEATTDNVVDNMLYVRRDDGFSHNNAFYDTWVQGEYKIGIRIGTPGDGGQCDDTLFMRTECSCTYTGASTGVICGDGIWGNNMLHKFYGLSCSGHSTHFHISQAQTHLDGGNFDRADLDILYHGTTGIISNMRCEESKQFLVSGGVSTFGTQLTIENCQWHGQDQGGNWIDWRQSGILKLNNVEARNAPAQPVIYARPGAPLHIVLDSLMCGGDAACPHESAFDVNANTTVVTRAYIELDSDGAVDSVTID
;
A
#
# COMPACT_ATOMS: atom_id res chain seq x y z
N MET A 1 18.65 -28.57 -30.13
CA MET A 1 17.47 -27.88 -30.68
C MET A 1 16.81 -27.16 -29.53
N LEU A 2 17.16 -25.89 -29.36
CA LEU A 2 16.51 -24.98 -28.41
C LEU A 2 15.27 -24.44 -29.12
N THR A 3 14.09 -24.79 -28.64
CA THR A 3 12.84 -24.21 -29.10
C THR A 3 12.50 -23.00 -28.25
N ASP A 4 12.24 -21.90 -28.95
CA ASP A 4 11.99 -20.56 -28.44
C ASP A 4 10.93 -20.50 -27.34
N LEU A 5 11.31 -19.88 -26.21
CA LEU A 5 10.37 -19.35 -25.23
C LEU A 5 9.74 -18.08 -25.81
N PRO A 6 8.42 -17.85 -25.64
CA PRO A 6 7.76 -16.66 -26.15
C PRO A 6 8.28 -15.42 -25.40
N THR A 7 8.96 -14.55 -26.15
CA THR A 7 9.34 -13.20 -25.73
C THR A 7 8.09 -12.37 -25.44
N ASN A 8 8.04 -11.83 -24.21
CA ASN A 8 7.38 -10.59 -23.79
C ASN A 8 6.45 -9.92 -24.82
N VAL A 9 5.15 -10.10 -24.60
CA VAL A 9 4.06 -9.25 -25.10
C VAL A 9 3.14 -9.07 -23.87
N SER A 10 2.87 -7.90 -23.29
CA SER A 10 3.09 -6.51 -23.67
C SER A 10 3.17 -5.64 -22.41
N ALA A 11 4.28 -4.93 -22.20
CA ALA A 11 4.38 -3.82 -21.26
C ALA A 11 5.21 -2.70 -21.89
N THR A 12 4.75 -2.24 -23.05
CA THR A 12 5.29 -1.05 -23.70
C THR A 12 4.11 -0.34 -24.36
N ARG A 13 3.36 0.41 -23.54
CA ARG A 13 2.65 1.56 -24.10
C ARG A 13 3.74 2.47 -24.65
N THR A 14 3.72 2.67 -25.96
CA THR A 14 4.71 3.52 -26.61
C THR A 14 4.55 4.95 -26.12
N ARG A 15 5.64 5.70 -26.09
CA ARG A 15 5.65 7.13 -25.75
C ARG A 15 4.63 7.94 -26.56
N ASP A 16 4.32 7.47 -27.78
CA ASP A 16 3.33 8.04 -28.68
C ASP A 16 1.89 7.85 -28.17
N GLN A 17 1.55 6.70 -27.56
CA GLN A 17 0.25 6.48 -26.93
C GLN A 17 0.02 7.36 -25.70
N HIS A 18 1.07 7.60 -24.90
CA HIS A 18 0.99 8.56 -23.80
C HIS A 18 0.78 10.01 -24.30
N PHE A 19 1.36 10.36 -25.45
CA PHE A 19 1.21 11.68 -26.06
C PHE A 19 -0.18 11.87 -26.69
N GLU A 20 -0.74 10.84 -27.33
CA GLU A 20 -2.11 10.82 -27.84
C GLU A 20 -3.14 10.90 -26.71
N ASP A 21 -2.94 10.14 -25.61
CA ASP A 21 -3.80 10.24 -24.41
C ASP A 21 -3.70 11.63 -23.77
N HIS A 22 -2.52 12.24 -23.71
CA HIS A 22 -2.33 13.59 -23.17
C HIS A 22 -3.03 14.66 -24.03
N ASN A 23 -2.91 14.61 -25.35
CA ASN A 23 -3.61 15.52 -26.25
C ASN A 23 -5.14 15.32 -26.22
N ARG A 24 -5.59 14.07 -26.07
CA ARG A 24 -7.01 13.74 -25.93
C ARG A 24 -7.59 14.22 -24.59
N ILE A 25 -6.80 14.19 -23.52
CA ILE A 25 -7.15 14.81 -22.24
C ILE A 25 -7.23 16.34 -22.40
N HIS A 26 -6.26 16.96 -23.07
CA HIS A 26 -6.23 18.42 -23.26
C HIS A 26 -7.42 18.95 -24.07
N GLU A 27 -7.83 18.25 -25.13
CA GLU A 27 -9.06 18.58 -25.86
C GLU A 27 -10.32 18.38 -25.01
N ARG A 28 -10.38 17.33 -24.18
CA ARG A 28 -11.51 17.10 -23.24
C ARG A 28 -11.59 18.12 -22.12
N LEU A 29 -10.48 18.77 -21.73
CA LEU A 29 -10.48 19.79 -20.69
C LEU A 29 -11.25 21.05 -21.09
N LYS A 30 -11.39 21.35 -22.39
CA LYS A 30 -12.20 22.49 -22.88
C LYS A 30 -13.68 22.35 -22.51
N ASP A 31 -14.13 21.12 -22.36
CA ASP A 31 -15.51 20.74 -22.03
C ASP A 31 -15.68 20.28 -20.57
N ALA A 32 -14.66 20.50 -19.72
CA ALA A 32 -14.66 20.02 -18.35
C ALA A 32 -15.81 20.62 -17.52
N VAL A 33 -16.33 19.81 -16.60
CA VAL A 33 -17.24 20.26 -15.55
C VAL A 33 -16.39 20.97 -14.48
N TYR A 34 -16.71 22.23 -14.20
CA TYR A 34 -16.02 23.01 -13.17
C TYR A 34 -16.88 23.11 -11.92
N SER A 35 -16.40 22.57 -10.79
CA SER A 35 -17.25 22.41 -9.60
C SER A 35 -17.76 23.74 -9.01
N GLY A 36 -17.03 24.85 -9.24
CA GLY A 36 -17.44 26.19 -8.80
C GLY A 36 -18.72 26.73 -9.45
N HIS A 37 -19.23 26.08 -10.50
CA HIS A 37 -20.51 26.44 -11.15
C HIS A 37 -21.72 25.71 -10.58
N TYR A 38 -21.52 24.84 -9.59
CA TYR A 38 -22.57 23.98 -9.03
C TYR A 38 -22.84 24.35 -7.57
N ALA A 39 -24.07 24.12 -7.12
CA ALA A 39 -24.47 24.36 -5.74
C ALA A 39 -23.75 23.43 -4.74
N SER A 40 -23.22 22.29 -5.20
CA SER A 40 -22.44 21.36 -4.38
C SER A 40 -21.42 20.59 -5.22
N LEU A 41 -20.38 20.08 -4.55
CA LEU A 41 -19.37 19.23 -5.19
C LEU A 41 -19.99 17.92 -5.71
N GLN A 42 -20.94 17.32 -4.98
CA GLN A 42 -21.65 16.12 -5.44
C GLN A 42 -22.45 16.37 -6.73
N ALA A 43 -23.08 17.55 -6.88
CA ALA A 43 -23.80 17.89 -8.10
C ALA A 43 -22.86 17.99 -9.31
N ALA A 44 -21.65 18.56 -9.11
CA ALA A 44 -20.63 18.62 -10.15
C ALA A 44 -20.11 17.21 -10.52
N VAL A 45 -19.89 16.34 -9.54
CA VAL A 45 -19.52 14.93 -9.77
C VAL A 45 -20.59 14.23 -10.61
N ASN A 46 -21.86 14.33 -10.21
CA ASN A 46 -22.96 13.67 -10.91
C ASN A 46 -23.07 14.13 -12.37
N ASP A 47 -22.91 15.43 -12.65
CA ASP A 47 -22.96 15.97 -14.01
C ASP A 47 -21.74 15.51 -14.83
N ALA A 48 -20.54 15.48 -14.24
CA ALA A 48 -19.33 14.98 -14.90
C ALA A 48 -19.47 13.50 -15.31
N ILE A 49 -20.00 12.66 -14.41
CA ILE A 49 -20.29 11.25 -14.69
C ILE A 49 -21.34 11.14 -15.80
N THR A 50 -22.48 11.80 -15.64
CA THR A 50 -23.61 11.72 -16.59
C THR A 50 -23.20 12.15 -18.01
N ARG A 51 -22.35 13.17 -18.12
CA ARG A 51 -21.87 13.69 -19.41
C ARG A 51 -20.60 13.01 -19.92
N GLY A 52 -19.97 12.13 -19.15
CA GLY A 52 -18.68 11.53 -19.49
C GLY A 52 -17.56 12.57 -19.67
N ARG A 53 -17.57 13.64 -18.88
CA ARG A 53 -16.62 14.77 -18.97
C ARG A 53 -15.63 14.76 -17.82
N PRO A 54 -14.41 15.30 -18.00
CA PRO A 54 -13.51 15.53 -16.88
C PRO A 54 -14.15 16.46 -15.84
N LEU A 55 -13.85 16.22 -14.57
CA LEU A 55 -14.20 17.09 -13.46
C LEU A 55 -12.96 17.89 -13.04
N ILE A 56 -13.09 19.21 -12.99
CA ILE A 56 -12.13 20.09 -12.33
C ILE A 56 -12.76 20.57 -11.02
N ILE A 57 -12.15 20.21 -9.90
CA ILE A 57 -12.55 20.73 -8.60
C ILE A 57 -11.94 22.12 -8.45
N ALA A 58 -12.78 23.12 -8.22
CA ALA A 58 -12.36 24.49 -8.01
C ALA A 58 -11.41 24.58 -6.79
N PRO A 59 -10.32 25.36 -6.88
CA PRO A 59 -9.39 25.56 -5.76
C PRO A 59 -10.11 26.04 -4.50
N GLY A 60 -9.75 25.46 -3.34
CA GLY A 60 -10.27 25.87 -2.04
C GLY A 60 -10.50 24.72 -1.08
N ILE A 61 -11.29 24.99 -0.04
CA ILE A 61 -11.73 24.00 0.95
C ILE A 61 -13.21 23.67 0.69
N HIS A 62 -13.49 22.40 0.43
CA HIS A 62 -14.82 21.85 0.24
C HIS A 62 -15.22 21.07 1.49
N ASN A 63 -16.06 21.68 2.33
CA ASN A 63 -16.55 21.04 3.55
C ASN A 63 -17.73 20.12 3.22
N LEU A 64 -17.61 18.84 3.57
CA LEU A 64 -18.61 17.83 3.28
C LEU A 64 -19.25 17.33 4.58
N SER A 65 -20.57 17.42 4.68
CA SER A 65 -21.36 16.80 5.75
C SER A 65 -21.81 15.37 5.42
N GLN A 66 -21.52 14.90 4.21
CA GLN A 66 -21.87 13.58 3.68
C GLN A 66 -20.74 13.09 2.77
N THR A 67 -20.64 11.78 2.58
CA THR A 67 -19.68 11.15 1.67
C THR A 67 -19.77 11.73 0.26
N LEU A 68 -18.62 12.06 -0.33
CA LEU A 68 -18.52 12.33 -1.77
C LEU A 68 -18.49 11.01 -2.50
N LEU A 69 -19.54 10.73 -3.28
CA LEU A 69 -19.68 9.45 -3.98
C LEU A 69 -19.40 9.62 -5.47
N ILE A 70 -18.47 8.82 -5.99
CA ILE A 70 -18.21 8.64 -7.42
C ILE A 70 -18.61 7.20 -7.76
N ASP A 71 -19.75 7.05 -8.42
CA ASP A 71 -20.41 5.76 -8.64
C ASP A 71 -20.60 5.46 -10.12
N GLY A 72 -20.28 4.23 -10.55
CA GLY A 72 -20.54 3.75 -11.91
C GLY A 72 -19.77 4.47 -13.02
N ALA A 73 -18.70 5.21 -12.68
CA ALA A 73 -17.97 6.04 -13.62
C ALA A 73 -16.99 5.22 -14.48
N ILE A 74 -16.96 5.48 -15.79
CA ILE A 74 -16.00 4.87 -16.71
C ILE A 74 -15.20 5.96 -17.43
N ASN A 75 -13.88 5.88 -17.40
CA ASN A 75 -12.96 6.88 -17.99
C ASN A 75 -13.22 8.33 -17.48
N LEU A 76 -13.58 8.47 -16.20
CA LEU A 76 -13.68 9.77 -15.53
C LEU A 76 -12.28 10.24 -15.12
N HIS A 77 -11.99 11.51 -15.39
CA HIS A 77 -10.77 12.17 -14.92
C HIS A 77 -11.16 13.27 -13.94
N VAL A 78 -10.64 13.20 -12.72
CA VAL A 78 -10.86 14.20 -11.68
C VAL A 78 -9.55 14.94 -11.42
N PHE A 79 -9.57 16.25 -11.60
CA PHE A 79 -8.44 17.14 -11.35
C PHE A 79 -8.77 18.05 -10.17
N ALA A 80 -8.16 17.76 -9.02
CA ALA A 80 -8.40 18.51 -7.80
C ALA A 80 -7.40 19.66 -7.59
N TYR A 81 -6.24 19.63 -8.25
CA TYR A 81 -5.21 20.69 -8.19
C TYR A 81 -4.86 21.12 -6.76
N GLY A 82 -4.82 20.17 -5.80
CA GLY A 82 -4.50 20.45 -4.39
C GLY A 82 -5.67 21.02 -3.58
N SER A 83 -6.89 21.03 -4.12
CA SER A 83 -8.11 21.36 -3.37
C SER A 83 -8.28 20.42 -2.18
N ARG A 84 -8.73 20.99 -1.05
CA ARG A 84 -8.94 20.26 0.20
C ARG A 84 -10.39 19.84 0.30
N ILE A 85 -10.65 18.55 0.26
CA ILE A 85 -11.95 17.95 0.55
C ILE A 85 -11.91 17.57 2.03
N ARG A 86 -12.76 18.21 2.84
CA ARG A 86 -12.67 18.14 4.30
C ARG A 86 -13.98 17.65 4.91
N SER A 87 -13.90 16.75 5.88
CA SER A 87 -15.07 16.34 6.66
C SER A 87 -15.59 17.48 7.54
N ALA A 88 -16.91 17.64 7.57
CA ALA A 88 -17.63 18.53 8.48
C ALA A 88 -18.48 17.75 9.50
N ALA A 89 -18.48 16.42 9.40
CA ALA A 89 -19.16 15.48 10.29
C ALA A 89 -18.39 14.14 10.30
N SER A 90 -18.55 13.35 11.36
CA SER A 90 -18.12 11.94 11.35
C SER A 90 -18.90 11.15 10.30
N MET A 91 -18.20 10.28 9.55
CA MET A 91 -18.79 9.55 8.42
C MET A 91 -18.02 8.26 8.10
N THR A 92 -18.68 7.32 7.42
CA THR A 92 -18.08 6.04 7.02
C THR A 92 -17.00 6.19 5.94
N ALA A 93 -17.22 7.09 4.98
CA ALA A 93 -16.20 7.44 4.00
C ALA A 93 -16.25 8.93 3.67
N LEU A 94 -15.08 9.56 3.48
CA LEU A 94 -15.03 10.95 2.98
C LEU A 94 -15.17 10.98 1.46
N LEU A 95 -14.37 10.16 0.77
CA LEU A 95 -14.49 9.89 -0.66
C LEU A 95 -14.72 8.40 -0.88
N GLU A 96 -15.85 8.07 -1.52
CA GLU A 96 -16.16 6.72 -1.96
C GLU A 96 -16.10 6.64 -3.49
N VAL A 97 -15.31 5.71 -3.99
CA VAL A 97 -15.14 5.41 -5.41
C VAL A 97 -15.66 3.99 -5.64
N ARG A 98 -16.87 3.90 -6.18
CA ARG A 98 -17.62 2.66 -6.29
C ARG A 98 -17.91 2.29 -7.74
N ASP A 99 -17.72 1.00 -8.07
CA ASP A 99 -18.07 0.44 -9.38
C ASP A 99 -17.49 1.26 -10.55
N THR A 100 -16.24 1.71 -10.41
CA THR A 100 -15.57 2.58 -11.38
C THR A 100 -14.50 1.85 -12.18
N ALA A 101 -14.35 2.23 -13.46
CA ALA A 101 -13.38 1.62 -14.34
C ALA A 101 -12.54 2.67 -15.09
N ARG A 102 -11.21 2.48 -15.07
CA ARG A 102 -10.26 3.30 -15.84
C ARG A 102 -10.33 4.80 -15.49
N CYS A 103 -10.66 5.11 -14.25
CA CYS A 103 -10.73 6.48 -13.77
C CYS A 103 -9.36 6.94 -13.28
N SER A 104 -9.10 8.25 -13.36
CA SER A 104 -7.88 8.85 -12.82
C SER A 104 -8.18 10.04 -11.94
N PHE A 105 -7.56 10.08 -10.77
CA PHE A 105 -7.75 11.12 -9.77
C PHE A 105 -6.41 11.81 -9.51
N HIS A 106 -6.37 13.13 -9.60
CA HIS A 106 -5.13 13.91 -9.57
C HIS A 106 -5.19 15.00 -8.50
N GLY A 107 -4.22 14.99 -7.59
CA GLY A 107 -4.01 16.07 -6.62
C GLY A 107 -5.09 16.12 -5.53
N LEU A 108 -5.61 14.97 -5.10
CA LEU A 108 -6.63 14.87 -4.06
C LEU A 108 -6.01 15.16 -2.68
N ARG A 109 -6.64 16.06 -1.90
CA ARG A 109 -6.32 16.23 -0.48
C ARG A 109 -7.55 15.98 0.35
N LEU A 110 -7.56 14.85 1.07
CA LEU A 110 -8.64 14.38 1.92
C LEU A 110 -8.28 14.67 3.37
N GLU A 111 -9.15 15.36 4.08
CA GLU A 111 -8.87 15.83 5.45
C GLU A 111 -10.01 15.57 6.41
N ALA A 112 -9.68 14.97 7.56
CA ALA A 112 -10.59 14.86 8.69
C ALA A 112 -10.20 15.84 9.79
N THR A 113 -11.16 16.62 10.28
CA THR A 113 -10.93 17.54 11.41
C THR A 113 -10.90 16.79 12.74
N THR A 114 -10.27 17.35 13.77
CA THR A 114 -10.15 16.75 15.11
C THR A 114 -11.47 16.46 15.83
N ASP A 115 -12.59 17.06 15.39
CA ASP A 115 -13.91 16.81 15.99
C ASP A 115 -14.71 15.71 15.26
N ASN A 116 -14.17 15.18 14.15
CA ASN A 116 -14.89 14.31 13.22
C ASN A 116 -14.03 13.11 12.83
N VAL A 117 -14.41 11.92 13.29
CA VAL A 117 -13.72 10.68 12.90
C VAL A 117 -14.32 10.16 11.61
N VAL A 118 -13.47 9.94 10.61
CA VAL A 118 -13.84 9.29 9.36
C VAL A 118 -13.37 7.83 9.39
N ASP A 119 -14.25 6.87 9.10
CA ASP A 119 -13.83 5.46 9.12
C ASP A 119 -12.86 5.16 7.98
N ASN A 120 -13.16 5.60 6.75
CA ASN A 120 -12.31 5.43 5.56
C ASN A 120 -12.14 6.77 4.84
N MET A 121 -10.93 7.32 4.72
CA MET A 121 -10.79 8.61 4.02
C MET A 121 -11.02 8.46 2.51
N LEU A 122 -10.38 7.46 1.89
CA LEU A 122 -10.65 7.02 0.53
C LEU A 122 -11.08 5.55 0.56
N TYR A 123 -12.27 5.27 0.05
CA TYR A 123 -12.80 3.91 -0.05
C TYR A 123 -13.05 3.55 -1.51
N VAL A 124 -12.22 2.66 -2.05
CA VAL A 124 -12.39 2.08 -3.37
C VAL A 124 -13.06 0.72 -3.20
N ARG A 125 -14.26 0.55 -3.76
CA ARG A 125 -15.00 -0.71 -3.64
C ARG A 125 -15.83 -1.05 -4.86
N ARG A 126 -16.39 -2.24 -4.84
CA ARG A 126 -17.37 -2.75 -5.79
C ARG A 126 -18.60 -3.19 -4.99
N ASP A 127 -19.78 -2.88 -5.49
CA ASP A 127 -21.04 -3.43 -4.99
C ASP A 127 -21.65 -4.38 -6.05
N ASP A 128 -22.07 -3.86 -7.21
CA ASP A 128 -22.75 -4.66 -8.25
C ASP A 128 -22.07 -4.58 -9.63
N GLY A 129 -20.94 -3.86 -9.76
CA GLY A 129 -20.27 -3.56 -11.03
C GLY A 129 -18.88 -4.17 -11.18
N PHE A 130 -17.94 -3.40 -11.75
CA PHE A 130 -16.51 -3.72 -11.74
C PHE A 130 -15.76 -2.50 -11.19
N SER A 131 -14.81 -2.72 -10.27
CA SER A 131 -13.85 -1.68 -9.89
C SER A 131 -12.47 -2.07 -10.41
N HIS A 132 -12.00 -1.44 -11.48
CA HIS A 132 -10.70 -1.82 -12.07
C HIS A 132 -9.94 -0.70 -12.75
N ASN A 133 -8.61 -0.82 -12.77
CA ASN A 133 -7.69 0.08 -13.48
C ASN A 133 -7.84 1.55 -13.04
N ASN A 134 -8.15 1.78 -11.77
CA ASN A 134 -8.24 3.12 -11.21
C ASN A 134 -6.85 3.62 -10.81
N ALA A 135 -6.57 4.88 -11.07
CA ALA A 135 -5.26 5.47 -10.77
C ALA A 135 -5.40 6.75 -9.94
N PHE A 136 -4.65 6.82 -8.85
CA PHE A 136 -4.59 7.94 -7.94
C PHE A 136 -3.18 8.53 -7.97
N TYR A 137 -3.08 9.80 -8.35
CA TYR A 137 -1.84 10.54 -8.47
C TYR A 137 -1.86 11.68 -7.46
N ASP A 138 -0.79 11.82 -6.68
CA ASP A 138 -0.63 12.94 -5.75
C ASP A 138 -1.81 13.00 -4.76
N THR A 139 -1.94 11.96 -3.94
CA THR A 139 -3.07 11.79 -3.01
C THR A 139 -2.60 11.95 -1.57
N TRP A 140 -3.14 12.94 -0.87
CA TRP A 140 -2.86 13.17 0.54
C TRP A 140 -4.10 12.87 1.38
N VAL A 141 -3.91 12.09 2.42
CA VAL A 141 -4.93 11.69 3.37
C VAL A 141 -4.46 12.04 4.78
N GLN A 142 -5.16 12.94 5.47
CA GLN A 142 -4.71 13.40 6.78
C GLN A 142 -5.84 13.64 7.80
N GLY A 143 -5.47 13.54 9.09
CA GLY A 143 -6.32 13.92 10.22
C GLY A 143 -6.87 12.74 11.01
N GLU A 144 -8.06 12.90 11.60
CA GLU A 144 -8.69 11.86 12.43
C GLU A 144 -9.47 10.84 11.61
N TYR A 145 -8.82 9.71 11.31
CA TYR A 145 -9.46 8.60 10.63
C TYR A 145 -9.01 7.25 11.16
N LYS A 146 -9.84 6.23 10.93
CA LYS A 146 -9.47 4.84 11.25
C LYS A 146 -8.67 4.21 10.13
N ILE A 147 -9.08 4.41 8.87
CA ILE A 147 -8.41 3.87 7.69
C ILE A 147 -8.18 4.99 6.69
N GLY A 148 -6.93 5.16 6.25
CA GLY A 148 -6.61 6.18 5.25
C GLY A 148 -7.15 5.79 3.89
N ILE A 149 -6.69 4.66 3.37
CA ILE A 149 -7.13 4.14 2.07
C ILE A 149 -7.59 2.71 2.26
N ARG A 150 -8.80 2.40 1.81
CA ARG A 150 -9.32 1.04 1.74
C ARG A 150 -9.61 0.67 0.30
N ILE A 151 -9.13 -0.49 -0.13
CA ILE A 151 -9.46 -1.11 -1.41
C ILE A 151 -10.11 -2.47 -1.13
N GLY A 152 -11.35 -2.63 -1.60
CA GLY A 152 -12.16 -3.82 -1.38
C GLY A 152 -12.97 -3.78 -0.08
N THR A 153 -14.08 -4.53 -0.06
CA THR A 153 -15.01 -4.60 1.06
C THR A 153 -14.72 -5.82 1.94
N PRO A 154 -14.66 -5.69 3.28
CA PRO A 154 -14.50 -6.82 4.20
C PRO A 154 -15.59 -7.88 4.01
N GLY A 155 -15.18 -9.15 3.87
CA GLY A 155 -16.09 -10.30 3.78
C GLY A 155 -16.89 -10.40 2.48
N ASP A 156 -16.66 -9.51 1.52
CA ASP A 156 -17.32 -9.54 0.22
C ASP A 156 -16.51 -10.34 -0.81
N GLY A 157 -17.21 -10.93 -1.79
CA GLY A 157 -16.62 -11.55 -2.97
C GLY A 157 -16.34 -10.56 -4.11
N GLY A 158 -16.75 -9.31 -3.96
CA GLY A 158 -16.55 -8.23 -4.93
C GLY A 158 -15.06 -7.98 -5.25
N GLN A 159 -14.73 -8.00 -6.55
CA GLN A 159 -13.38 -7.79 -7.04
C GLN A 159 -13.06 -6.30 -7.29
N CYS A 160 -11.96 -5.83 -6.70
CA CYS A 160 -11.27 -4.60 -7.08
C CYS A 160 -9.89 -4.98 -7.63
N ASP A 161 -9.59 -4.60 -8.87
CA ASP A 161 -8.36 -5.03 -9.56
C ASP A 161 -7.54 -3.85 -10.09
N ASP A 162 -6.22 -4.01 -10.17
CA ASP A 162 -5.29 -3.08 -10.84
C ASP A 162 -5.46 -1.60 -10.42
N THR A 163 -5.60 -1.37 -9.11
CA THR A 163 -5.58 0.00 -8.59
C THR A 163 -4.13 0.47 -8.40
N LEU A 164 -3.84 1.64 -8.94
CA LEU A 164 -2.53 2.29 -8.90
C LEU A 164 -2.56 3.51 -7.98
N PHE A 165 -1.59 3.60 -7.08
CA PHE A 165 -1.30 4.79 -6.29
C PHE A 165 0.11 5.28 -6.59
N MET A 166 0.23 6.57 -6.89
CA MET A 166 1.51 7.23 -7.14
C MET A 166 1.63 8.49 -6.29
N ARG A 167 2.72 8.59 -5.52
CA ARG A 167 3.01 9.71 -4.62
C ARG A 167 1.84 9.94 -3.67
N THR A 168 1.66 8.98 -2.76
CA THR A 168 0.55 8.96 -1.81
C THR A 168 1.08 9.16 -0.40
N GLU A 169 0.40 9.96 0.39
CA GLU A 169 0.75 10.23 1.78
C GLU A 169 -0.47 10.03 2.68
N CYS A 170 -0.30 9.23 3.73
CA CYS A 170 -1.28 8.99 4.78
C CYS A 170 -0.69 9.45 6.12
N SER A 171 -1.30 10.43 6.78
CA SER A 171 -0.91 10.86 8.13
C SER A 171 -2.11 10.84 9.08
N CYS A 172 -2.05 10.06 10.16
CA CYS A 172 -3.17 9.87 11.08
C CYS A 172 -2.90 10.54 12.43
N THR A 173 -3.96 11.13 13.01
CA THR A 173 -3.95 11.66 14.39
C THR A 173 -4.98 10.96 15.30
N TYR A 174 -5.68 9.94 14.80
CA TYR A 174 -6.62 9.15 15.59
C TYR A 174 -5.89 8.32 16.64
N THR A 175 -6.35 8.41 17.89
CA THR A 175 -5.70 7.79 19.05
C THR A 175 -6.06 6.32 19.25
N GLY A 176 -7.05 5.80 18.52
CA GLY A 176 -7.38 4.38 18.50
C GLY A 176 -6.61 3.59 17.44
N ALA A 177 -6.91 2.30 17.32
CA ALA A 177 -6.34 1.45 16.28
C ALA A 177 -6.65 2.03 14.89
N SER A 178 -5.60 2.35 14.14
CA SER A 178 -5.69 2.93 12.81
C SER A 178 -4.78 2.22 11.81
N THR A 179 -5.17 2.28 10.53
CA THR A 179 -4.40 1.70 9.43
C THR A 179 -4.22 2.71 8.30
N GLY A 180 -2.99 2.87 7.81
CA GLY A 180 -2.71 3.77 6.70
C GLY A 180 -3.42 3.32 5.43
N VAL A 181 -3.14 2.08 5.01
CA VAL A 181 -3.74 1.49 3.80
C VAL A 181 -4.15 0.05 4.06
N ILE A 182 -5.34 -0.34 3.59
CA ILE A 182 -5.83 -1.72 3.53
C ILE A 182 -6.08 -2.09 2.06
N CYS A 183 -5.43 -3.16 1.59
CA CYS A 183 -5.59 -3.70 0.24
C CYS A 183 -6.12 -5.12 0.31
N GLY A 184 -7.41 -5.28 0.02
CA GLY A 184 -8.11 -6.55 0.10
C GLY A 184 -8.54 -6.89 1.52
N ASP A 185 -9.73 -7.48 1.66
CA ASP A 185 -10.26 -8.05 2.91
C ASP A 185 -11.40 -9.07 2.63
N GLY A 186 -11.37 -9.71 1.43
CA GLY A 186 -12.41 -10.61 0.93
C GLY A 186 -11.99 -12.08 0.88
N ILE A 187 -12.87 -12.96 0.38
CA ILE A 187 -12.53 -14.38 0.15
C ILE A 187 -11.33 -14.45 -0.82
N TRP A 188 -10.34 -15.25 -0.44
CA TRP A 188 -9.00 -15.29 -1.01
C TRP A 188 -9.04 -15.40 -2.54
N GLY A 189 -8.31 -14.53 -3.25
CA GLY A 189 -8.17 -14.60 -4.72
C GLY A 189 -8.99 -13.59 -5.52
N ASN A 190 -9.75 -12.70 -4.89
CA ASN A 190 -10.67 -11.77 -5.57
C ASN A 190 -10.21 -10.31 -5.66
N ASN A 191 -9.03 -9.95 -5.17
CA ASN A 191 -8.43 -8.64 -5.46
C ASN A 191 -7.04 -8.88 -6.06
N MET A 192 -6.84 -8.45 -7.30
CA MET A 192 -5.61 -8.69 -8.04
C MET A 192 -4.84 -7.40 -8.27
N LEU A 193 -3.55 -7.48 -7.96
CA LEU A 193 -2.52 -6.53 -8.36
C LEU A 193 -2.84 -5.09 -7.97
N HIS A 194 -2.47 -4.66 -6.76
CA HIS A 194 -2.40 -3.23 -6.45
C HIS A 194 -0.96 -2.76 -6.43
N LYS A 195 -0.74 -1.58 -7.00
CA LYS A 195 0.58 -0.98 -7.19
C LYS A 195 0.68 0.32 -6.45
N PHE A 196 1.73 0.46 -5.65
CA PHE A 196 2.03 1.66 -4.88
C PHE A 196 3.44 2.12 -5.23
N TYR A 197 3.56 3.35 -5.73
CA TYR A 197 4.84 3.98 -6.03
C TYR A 197 5.00 5.25 -5.19
N GLY A 198 5.93 5.25 -4.23
CA GLY A 198 6.14 6.38 -3.33
C GLY A 198 4.99 6.56 -2.33
N LEU A 199 4.80 5.58 -1.44
CA LEU A 199 3.83 5.65 -0.35
C LEU A 199 4.49 6.11 0.95
N SER A 200 3.98 7.17 1.56
CA SER A 200 4.39 7.63 2.89
C SER A 200 3.27 7.40 3.89
N CYS A 201 3.57 6.82 5.04
CA CYS A 201 2.61 6.60 6.12
C CYS A 201 3.19 7.05 7.46
N SER A 202 2.39 7.72 8.28
CA SER A 202 2.80 8.09 9.64
C SER A 202 1.65 8.14 10.64
N GLY A 203 1.92 7.74 11.88
CA GLY A 203 0.99 7.89 12.99
C GLY A 203 -0.14 6.86 13.00
N HIS A 204 0.10 5.67 12.45
CA HIS A 204 -0.86 4.56 12.44
C HIS A 204 -0.44 3.45 13.39
N SER A 205 -1.38 2.63 13.86
CA SER A 205 -1.01 1.35 14.50
C SER A 205 -0.43 0.37 13.48
N THR A 206 -1.02 0.31 12.28
CA THR A 206 -0.49 -0.47 11.16
C THR A 206 -0.34 0.41 9.93
N HIS A 207 0.82 0.47 9.28
CA HIS A 207 0.94 1.27 8.06
C HIS A 207 0.22 0.64 6.88
N PHE A 208 0.47 -0.64 6.63
CA PHE A 208 -0.05 -1.31 5.44
C PHE A 208 -0.55 -2.73 5.74
N HIS A 209 -1.84 -2.98 5.46
CA HIS A 209 -2.44 -4.30 5.53
C HIS A 209 -2.74 -4.81 4.12
N ILE A 210 -2.13 -5.95 3.78
CA ILE A 210 -2.20 -6.58 2.46
C ILE A 210 -2.94 -7.92 2.59
N SER A 211 -4.12 -8.04 1.99
CA SER A 211 -4.90 -9.28 1.89
C SER A 211 -5.43 -9.49 0.46
N GLN A 212 -4.51 -9.42 -0.50
CA GLN A 212 -4.77 -9.53 -1.94
C GLN A 212 -3.83 -10.56 -2.60
N ALA A 213 -4.18 -11.03 -3.80
CA ALA A 213 -3.42 -12.08 -4.47
C ALA A 213 -2.02 -11.63 -4.93
N GLN A 214 -1.90 -10.38 -5.39
CA GLN A 214 -0.66 -9.82 -5.94
C GLN A 214 -0.47 -8.38 -5.44
N THR A 215 0.72 -8.06 -4.92
CA THR A 215 1.05 -6.71 -4.46
C THR A 215 2.38 -6.25 -5.05
N HIS A 216 2.46 -4.98 -5.43
CA HIS A 216 3.71 -4.30 -5.73
C HIS A 216 3.77 -3.00 -4.93
N LEU A 217 4.71 -2.92 -3.99
CA LEU A 217 5.03 -1.70 -3.25
C LEU A 217 6.48 -1.32 -3.59
N ASP A 218 6.67 -0.13 -4.14
CA ASP A 218 7.98 0.38 -4.55
C ASP A 218 8.16 1.84 -4.14
N GLY A 219 9.13 2.09 -3.27
CA GLY A 219 9.43 3.42 -2.77
C GLY A 219 8.45 3.86 -1.68
N GLY A 220 8.99 4.37 -0.59
CA GLY A 220 8.15 4.91 0.47
C GLY A 220 8.89 5.19 1.77
N ASN A 221 8.22 5.95 2.65
CA ASN A 221 8.72 6.23 4.00
C ASN A 221 7.63 5.99 5.03
N PHE A 222 7.88 5.09 5.95
CA PHE A 222 6.98 4.71 7.03
C PHE A 222 7.55 5.17 8.36
N ASP A 223 6.78 5.88 9.16
CA ASP A 223 7.25 6.46 10.42
C ASP A 223 6.26 6.22 11.56
N ARG A 224 6.75 5.74 12.71
CA ARG A 224 5.98 5.59 13.96
C ARG A 224 4.74 4.71 13.84
N ALA A 225 4.95 3.40 13.86
CA ALA A 225 3.86 2.43 13.94
C ALA A 225 4.14 1.28 14.92
N ASP A 226 3.09 0.57 15.33
CA ASP A 226 3.29 -0.73 15.97
C ASP A 226 3.75 -1.76 14.93
N LEU A 227 3.20 -1.70 13.72
CA LEU A 227 3.49 -2.62 12.62
C LEU A 227 3.56 -1.88 11.28
N ASP A 228 4.64 -2.04 10.53
CA ASP A 228 4.69 -1.51 9.17
C ASP A 228 3.78 -2.30 8.21
N ILE A 229 3.92 -3.63 8.18
CA ILE A 229 3.26 -4.46 7.17
C ILE A 229 2.60 -5.68 7.80
N LEU A 230 1.28 -5.76 7.67
CA LEU A 230 0.50 -6.98 7.92
C LEU A 230 0.21 -7.68 6.58
N TYR A 231 0.77 -8.87 6.38
CA TYR A 231 0.75 -9.56 5.08
C TYR A 231 -0.04 -10.87 5.09
N HIS A 232 -1.12 -10.92 4.31
CA HIS A 232 -2.00 -12.07 4.07
C HIS A 232 -2.05 -12.45 2.57
N GLY A 233 -1.21 -11.84 1.73
CA GLY A 233 -1.22 -12.05 0.29
C GLY A 233 -0.63 -13.38 -0.17
N THR A 234 -0.75 -13.66 -1.47
CA THR A 234 -0.16 -14.86 -2.09
C THR A 234 1.18 -14.54 -2.77
N THR A 235 1.25 -13.43 -3.50
CA THR A 235 2.49 -13.00 -4.16
C THR A 235 2.73 -11.52 -3.93
N GLY A 236 3.98 -11.11 -3.71
CA GLY A 236 4.30 -9.72 -3.44
C GLY A 236 5.75 -9.34 -3.68
N ILE A 237 5.95 -8.10 -4.10
CA ILE A 237 7.25 -7.42 -4.09
C ILE A 237 7.10 -6.15 -3.26
N ILE A 238 7.97 -5.98 -2.28
CA ILE A 238 8.14 -4.76 -1.49
C ILE A 238 9.56 -4.29 -1.73
N SER A 239 9.73 -3.07 -2.22
CA SER A 239 11.04 -2.58 -2.65
C SER A 239 11.27 -1.12 -2.29
N ASN A 240 12.54 -0.75 -2.09
CA ASN A 240 13.00 0.63 -1.94
C ASN A 240 12.30 1.40 -0.79
N MET A 241 11.98 0.71 0.31
CA MET A 241 11.29 1.29 1.46
C MET A 241 12.27 1.75 2.54
N ARG A 242 11.96 2.85 3.20
CA ARG A 242 12.53 3.23 4.50
C ARG A 242 11.43 3.17 5.56
N CYS A 243 11.74 2.52 6.68
CA CYS A 243 10.83 2.41 7.82
C CYS A 243 11.57 2.89 9.07
N GLU A 244 10.94 3.76 9.84
CA GLU A 244 11.50 4.38 11.03
C GLU A 244 10.54 4.26 12.20
N GLU A 245 11.11 4.06 13.38
CA GLU A 245 10.38 4.12 14.64
C GLU A 245 9.16 3.18 14.68
N SER A 246 9.20 2.04 13.99
CA SER A 246 8.20 0.99 14.14
C SER A 246 8.67 -0.12 15.08
N LYS A 247 7.73 -0.80 15.75
CA LYS A 247 8.07 -1.93 16.65
C LYS A 247 8.35 -3.22 15.89
N GLN A 248 7.60 -3.45 14.80
CA GLN A 248 7.77 -4.60 13.93
C GLN A 248 7.62 -4.17 12.47
N PHE A 249 8.44 -4.77 11.60
CA PHE A 249 8.35 -4.47 10.18
C PHE A 249 7.28 -5.32 9.49
N LEU A 250 7.28 -6.63 9.74
CA LEU A 250 6.44 -7.54 8.98
C LEU A 250 5.84 -8.62 9.87
N VAL A 251 4.53 -8.76 9.80
CA VAL A 251 3.79 -9.87 10.37
C VAL A 251 2.97 -10.51 9.26
N SER A 252 3.08 -11.83 9.09
CA SER A 252 2.19 -12.54 8.17
C SER A 252 0.96 -13.09 8.88
N GLY A 253 -0.17 -13.09 8.18
CA GLY A 253 -1.41 -13.73 8.58
C GLY A 253 -1.33 -15.26 8.72
N GLY A 254 -2.45 -15.86 9.16
CA GLY A 254 -2.58 -17.29 9.48
C GLY A 254 -2.12 -18.28 8.39
N VAL A 255 -2.06 -19.55 8.77
CA VAL A 255 -1.51 -20.64 7.95
C VAL A 255 -2.21 -20.72 6.59
N SER A 256 -1.52 -20.31 5.52
CA SER A 256 -1.98 -20.47 4.14
C SER A 256 -1.70 -21.90 3.66
N THR A 257 -2.70 -22.52 3.01
CA THR A 257 -2.55 -23.80 2.28
C THR A 257 -1.87 -23.63 0.92
N PHE A 258 -1.81 -22.41 0.40
CA PHE A 258 -1.08 -22.06 -0.82
C PHE A 258 0.28 -21.47 -0.45
N GLY A 259 1.32 -21.84 -1.18
CA GLY A 259 2.65 -21.27 -0.97
C GLY A 259 2.65 -19.78 -1.29
N THR A 260 2.88 -18.96 -0.29
CA THR A 260 3.10 -17.52 -0.45
C THR A 260 4.47 -17.28 -1.07
N GLN A 261 4.62 -16.25 -1.91
CA GLN A 261 5.91 -15.78 -2.39
C GLN A 261 6.03 -14.28 -2.15
N LEU A 262 6.82 -13.90 -1.15
CA LEU A 262 7.11 -12.50 -0.85
C LEU A 262 8.60 -12.22 -1.07
N THR A 263 8.90 -11.22 -1.90
CA THR A 263 10.24 -10.66 -2.02
C THR A 263 10.26 -9.26 -1.41
N ILE A 264 11.24 -9.02 -0.55
CA ILE A 264 11.54 -7.73 0.06
C ILE A 264 12.94 -7.33 -0.39
N GLU A 265 13.09 -6.17 -1.00
CA GLU A 265 14.38 -5.76 -1.55
C GLU A 265 14.73 -4.29 -1.41
N ASN A 266 16.01 -3.99 -1.18
CA ASN A 266 16.49 -2.61 -1.03
C ASN A 266 15.72 -1.82 0.05
N CYS A 267 15.34 -2.50 1.14
CA CYS A 267 14.56 -1.90 2.22
C CYS A 267 15.44 -1.65 3.45
N GLN A 268 15.19 -0.54 4.13
CA GLN A 268 15.85 -0.17 5.38
C GLN A 268 14.80 -0.05 6.48
N TRP A 269 15.03 -0.71 7.60
CA TRP A 269 14.18 -0.64 8.78
C TRP A 269 15.02 -0.22 9.98
N HIS A 270 14.60 0.87 10.63
CA HIS A 270 15.20 1.42 11.84
C HIS A 270 14.17 1.30 12.97
N GLY A 271 14.32 0.24 13.76
CA GLY A 271 13.34 -0.11 14.80
C GLY A 271 13.29 0.85 15.98
N GLN A 272 12.16 0.84 16.70
CA GLN A 272 12.16 1.27 18.10
C GLN A 272 12.77 0.17 18.97
N ASP A 273 13.59 0.58 19.93
CA ASP A 273 14.31 -0.28 20.86
C ASP A 273 13.36 -0.87 21.94
N GLN A 274 12.35 -1.62 21.49
CA GLN A 274 11.33 -2.26 22.30
C GLN A 274 11.27 -3.73 21.87
N GLY A 275 11.55 -4.65 22.81
CA GLY A 275 11.68 -6.07 22.53
C GLY A 275 10.54 -6.69 21.70
N GLY A 276 10.86 -7.76 20.97
CA GLY A 276 9.97 -8.40 20.01
C GLY A 276 10.79 -9.10 18.93
N ASN A 277 10.19 -9.39 17.79
CA ASN A 277 10.88 -9.86 16.58
C ASN A 277 10.62 -8.86 15.45
N TRP A 278 11.58 -8.66 14.56
CA TRP A 278 11.46 -7.76 13.40
C TRP A 278 10.45 -8.31 12.38
N ILE A 279 10.52 -9.61 12.11
CA ILE A 279 9.61 -10.34 11.22
C ILE A 279 8.96 -11.51 11.98
N ASP A 280 7.61 -11.59 12.01
CA ASP A 280 6.83 -12.78 12.44
C ASP A 280 6.20 -13.43 11.21
N TRP A 281 6.71 -14.58 10.80
CA TRP A 281 6.27 -15.27 9.60
C TRP A 281 5.63 -16.64 9.90
N ARG A 282 4.40 -16.81 9.45
CA ARG A 282 3.51 -17.95 9.72
C ARG A 282 2.98 -18.60 8.45
N GLN A 283 3.19 -17.97 7.29
CA GLN A 283 2.78 -18.50 6.00
C GLN A 283 3.80 -19.47 5.41
N SER A 284 3.33 -20.43 4.61
CA SER A 284 4.18 -21.36 3.85
C SER A 284 4.70 -20.71 2.57
N GLY A 285 5.66 -21.34 1.88
CA GLY A 285 6.17 -20.89 0.59
C GLY A 285 7.57 -20.29 0.65
N ILE A 286 7.75 -19.06 0.16
CA ILE A 286 9.05 -18.40 0.01
C ILE A 286 8.98 -16.97 0.57
N LEU A 287 9.87 -16.67 1.51
CA LEU A 287 10.20 -15.31 1.92
C LEU A 287 11.64 -15.02 1.46
N LYS A 288 11.82 -14.06 0.55
CA LYS A 288 13.13 -13.64 0.06
C LYS A 288 13.44 -12.23 0.56
N LEU A 289 14.58 -12.09 1.21
CA LEU A 289 15.15 -10.81 1.64
C LEU A 289 16.39 -10.53 0.81
N ASN A 290 16.40 -9.43 0.05
CA ASN A 290 17.47 -9.07 -0.88
C ASN A 290 17.98 -7.65 -0.64
N ASN A 291 19.22 -7.47 -0.19
CA ASN A 291 19.77 -6.16 0.16
C ASN A 291 18.85 -5.41 1.14
N VAL A 292 18.56 -6.05 2.28
CA VAL A 292 17.67 -5.50 3.31
C VAL A 292 18.48 -5.20 4.56
N GLU A 293 18.18 -4.08 5.21
CA GLU A 293 18.87 -3.61 6.41
C GLU A 293 17.90 -3.48 7.58
N ALA A 294 18.24 -4.09 8.72
CA ALA A 294 17.52 -3.98 9.98
C ALA A 294 18.45 -3.38 11.05
N ARG A 295 18.33 -2.07 11.29
CA ARG A 295 19.02 -1.37 12.38
C ARG A 295 18.16 -1.37 13.64
N ASN A 296 18.82 -1.49 14.79
CA ASN A 296 18.19 -1.61 16.11
C ASN A 296 17.20 -2.79 16.14
N ALA A 297 17.60 -3.88 15.51
CA ALA A 297 16.83 -5.11 15.56
C ALA A 297 16.80 -5.64 17.00
N PRO A 298 15.66 -6.23 17.42
CA PRO A 298 15.57 -6.80 18.75
C PRO A 298 16.61 -7.91 18.92
N ALA A 299 17.19 -8.01 20.12
CA ALA A 299 18.37 -8.83 20.37
C ALA A 299 18.22 -10.29 19.92
N GLN A 300 17.03 -10.90 20.05
CA GLN A 300 16.74 -12.27 19.58
C GLN A 300 15.27 -12.69 19.82
N PRO A 301 14.63 -13.42 18.88
CA PRO A 301 15.02 -13.63 17.49
C PRO A 301 14.63 -12.42 16.63
N VAL A 302 15.44 -12.10 15.63
CA VAL A 302 15.12 -11.05 14.64
C VAL A 302 14.04 -11.55 13.68
N ILE A 303 14.16 -12.79 13.22
CA ILE A 303 13.15 -13.45 12.39
C ILE A 303 12.58 -14.65 13.16
N TYR A 304 11.28 -14.58 13.44
CA TYR A 304 10.53 -15.67 14.04
C TYR A 304 9.65 -16.32 12.97
N ALA A 305 9.85 -17.62 12.68
CA ALA A 305 9.09 -18.31 11.64
C ALA A 305 8.52 -19.67 12.08
N ARG A 306 7.18 -19.78 12.14
CA ARG A 306 6.48 -21.02 12.53
C ARG A 306 5.33 -21.40 11.58
N PRO A 307 5.64 -21.69 10.32
CA PRO A 307 4.64 -22.06 9.32
C PRO A 307 4.10 -23.47 9.56
N GLY A 308 2.82 -23.66 9.21
CA GLY A 308 2.15 -24.98 9.26
C GLY A 308 2.53 -25.93 8.12
N ALA A 309 3.17 -25.42 7.07
CA ALA A 309 3.65 -26.17 5.90
C ALA A 309 5.04 -25.61 5.48
N PRO A 310 5.77 -26.25 4.55
CA PRO A 310 7.14 -25.87 4.22
C PRO A 310 7.32 -24.39 3.86
N LEU A 311 8.37 -23.77 4.40
CA LEU A 311 8.81 -22.41 4.13
C LEU A 311 10.29 -22.40 3.77
N HIS A 312 10.64 -21.61 2.76
CA HIS A 312 11.99 -21.25 2.42
C HIS A 312 12.22 -19.77 2.72
N ILE A 313 13.17 -19.48 3.61
CA ILE A 313 13.68 -18.13 3.83
C ILE A 313 14.98 -18.02 3.05
N VAL A 314 15.05 -17.11 2.09
CA VAL A 314 16.25 -16.86 1.28
C VAL A 314 16.82 -15.50 1.67
N LEU A 315 18.05 -15.50 2.17
CA LEU A 315 18.76 -14.30 2.57
C LEU A 315 19.82 -14.00 1.52
N ASP A 316 19.67 -12.87 0.85
CA ASP A 316 20.58 -12.39 -0.18
C ASP A 316 21.06 -10.99 0.23
N SER A 317 22.08 -10.93 1.09
CA SER A 317 22.56 -9.69 1.71
C SER A 317 21.56 -9.07 2.71
N LEU A 318 21.25 -9.81 3.78
CA LEU A 318 20.58 -9.26 4.96
C LEU A 318 21.63 -8.61 5.87
N MET A 319 21.48 -7.32 6.14
CA MET A 319 22.29 -6.55 7.09
C MET A 319 21.51 -6.36 8.38
N CYS A 320 22.08 -6.74 9.52
CA CYS A 320 21.40 -6.67 10.81
C CYS A 320 22.36 -6.22 11.91
N GLY A 321 21.96 -5.25 12.73
CA GLY A 321 22.76 -4.79 13.86
C GLY A 321 22.33 -3.44 14.41
N GLY A 322 23.22 -2.76 15.12
CA GLY A 322 22.93 -1.52 15.85
C GLY A 322 23.48 -1.60 17.27
N ASP A 323 22.76 -1.05 18.24
CA ASP A 323 23.21 -0.99 19.65
C ASP A 323 23.45 -2.36 20.30
N ALA A 324 22.92 -3.43 19.71
CA ALA A 324 23.24 -4.81 20.05
C ALA A 324 23.66 -5.59 18.80
N ALA A 325 24.75 -6.36 18.92
CA ALA A 325 25.13 -7.33 17.91
C ALA A 325 23.98 -8.32 17.67
N CYS A 326 23.77 -8.71 16.42
CA CYS A 326 22.79 -9.70 16.04
C CYS A 326 23.48 -10.91 15.39
N PRO A 327 24.03 -11.86 16.19
CA PRO A 327 24.73 -13.01 15.65
C PRO A 327 23.81 -13.88 14.79
N HIS A 328 24.28 -14.28 13.60
CA HIS A 328 23.52 -15.07 12.62
C HIS A 328 22.86 -16.32 13.24
N GLU A 329 23.60 -17.10 14.03
CA GLU A 329 23.12 -18.35 14.64
C GLU A 329 21.89 -18.16 15.53
N SER A 330 21.73 -16.96 16.08
CA SER A 330 20.70 -16.60 17.05
C SER A 330 19.60 -15.70 16.46
N ALA A 331 19.83 -15.14 15.28
CA ALA A 331 18.89 -14.23 14.60
C ALA A 331 17.57 -14.92 14.23
N PHE A 332 17.50 -16.26 14.26
CA PHE A 332 16.38 -17.06 13.78
C PHE A 332 15.81 -17.99 14.86
N ASP A 333 14.50 -17.91 15.11
CA ASP A 333 13.73 -18.97 15.78
C ASP A 333 12.76 -19.56 14.76
N VAL A 334 13.13 -20.72 14.21
CA VAL A 334 12.41 -21.38 13.13
C VAL A 334 12.04 -22.81 13.49
N ASN A 335 10.87 -23.28 13.03
CA ASN A 335 10.44 -24.66 13.25
C ASN A 335 10.99 -25.63 12.18
N ALA A 336 10.75 -26.94 12.36
CA ALA A 336 11.22 -28.00 11.45
C ALA A 336 10.68 -27.92 10.00
N ASN A 337 9.66 -27.09 9.76
CA ASN A 337 9.11 -26.87 8.41
C ASN A 337 9.83 -25.76 7.66
N THR A 338 10.81 -25.11 8.27
CA THR A 338 11.49 -23.94 7.70
C THR A 338 12.90 -24.29 7.29
N THR A 339 13.26 -23.95 6.06
CA THR A 339 14.64 -23.98 5.56
C THR A 339 15.13 -22.56 5.39
N VAL A 340 16.26 -22.22 6.00
CA VAL A 340 16.95 -20.95 5.78
C VAL A 340 18.11 -21.19 4.82
N VAL A 341 18.17 -20.40 3.74
CA VAL A 341 19.26 -20.41 2.76
C VAL A 341 19.98 -19.07 2.86
N THR A 342 21.22 -19.08 3.33
CA THR A 342 22.01 -17.86 3.56
C THR A 342 23.03 -17.67 2.44
N ARG A 343 22.75 -16.80 1.48
CA ARG A 343 23.76 -16.41 0.47
C ARG A 343 24.72 -15.37 1.03
N ALA A 344 24.18 -14.41 1.79
CA ALA A 344 24.96 -13.44 2.53
C ALA A 344 24.15 -12.90 3.72
N TYR A 345 24.77 -12.90 4.89
CA TYR A 345 24.31 -12.24 6.10
C TYR A 345 25.44 -11.37 6.66
N ILE A 346 25.13 -10.14 7.05
CA ILE A 346 26.12 -9.13 7.45
C ILE A 346 25.72 -8.62 8.83
N GLU A 347 26.61 -8.79 9.80
CA GLU A 347 26.47 -8.27 11.14
C GLU A 347 27.03 -6.85 11.19
N LEU A 348 26.25 -5.93 11.75
CA LEU A 348 26.65 -4.52 11.90
C LEU A 348 26.93 -4.18 13.36
N ASP A 349 28.03 -3.46 13.59
CA ASP A 349 28.34 -2.79 14.86
C ASP A 349 27.40 -1.61 15.13
N SER A 350 27.45 -1.10 16.37
CA SER A 350 26.66 0.08 16.80
C SER A 350 26.90 1.35 15.97
N ASP A 351 28.08 1.52 15.38
CA ASP A 351 28.40 2.64 14.49
C ASP A 351 28.03 2.38 13.02
N GLY A 352 27.47 1.20 12.72
CA GLY A 352 27.13 0.76 11.38
C GLY A 352 28.28 0.18 10.57
N ALA A 353 29.47 0.00 11.17
CA ALA A 353 30.55 -0.76 10.55
C ALA A 353 30.16 -2.24 10.42
N VAL A 354 30.77 -2.93 9.44
CA VAL A 354 30.60 -4.38 9.30
C VAL A 354 31.48 -5.06 10.35
N ASP A 355 30.85 -5.82 11.26
CA ASP A 355 31.54 -6.66 12.24
C ASP A 355 31.91 -8.00 11.60
N SER A 356 30.92 -8.70 11.04
CA SER A 356 31.12 -10.03 10.44
C SER A 356 30.26 -10.28 9.20
N VAL A 357 30.64 -11.27 8.40
CA VAL A 357 29.93 -11.70 7.20
C VAL A 357 29.87 -13.23 7.13
N THR A 358 28.66 -13.77 6.97
CA THR A 358 28.39 -15.21 6.77
C THR A 358 27.93 -15.46 5.33
N ILE A 359 28.56 -16.44 4.66
CA ILE A 359 28.32 -16.82 3.25
C ILE A 359 28.32 -18.36 3.18
N ASP A 360 27.25 -18.96 2.64
CA ASP A 360 27.19 -20.40 2.34
C ASP A 360 27.57 -20.74 0.89
#